data_AF-A0A086ANZ4-F1
#
_entry.id   AF-A0A086ANZ4-F1
#
_cell.length_a   1.000
_cell.length_b   1.000
_cell.length_c   1.000
_cell.angle_alpha   90.00
_cell.angle_beta   90.00
_cell.angle_gamma   90.00
#
_symmetry.space_group_name_H-M   'P 1'
#
loop_
_entity.id
_entity.type
_entity.pdbx_description
1 polymer ?
#
loop_
_entity_poly.entity_id
_entity_poly.type
_entity_poly.pdbx_seq_one_letter_code
_entity_poly.pdbx_strand_id
1 'polypeptide(L)'
;MTILKAQEKIKDTLFLKLDGKYIYESKYDSKQYTIEDNNDIKNGAIYFKEFKIVNNIKPKKIVCFKKFAQSSKMYNENDKKKLSELKVMNLFDSHIVILVNKKNKKAEYVQIGPVYITE
;
A
#
# COMPACT_ATOMS: atom_id res chain seq x y z
N MET A 1 -25.70 -30.17 -1.43
CA MET A 1 -24.29 -29.77 -1.26
C MET A 1 -24.23 -28.26 -1.43
N THR A 2 -24.17 -27.51 -0.34
CA THR A 2 -24.28 -26.04 -0.37
C THR A 2 -22.89 -25.46 -0.58
N ILE A 3 -22.61 -24.95 -1.78
CA ILE A 3 -21.37 -24.24 -2.05
C ILE A 3 -21.48 -22.89 -1.35
N LEU A 4 -20.81 -22.74 -0.20
CA LEU A 4 -20.59 -21.45 0.43
C LEU A 4 -19.69 -20.62 -0.51
N LYS A 5 -20.30 -19.82 -1.38
CA LYS A 5 -19.60 -18.69 -1.97
C LYS A 5 -19.37 -17.71 -0.82
N ALA A 6 -18.15 -17.65 -0.29
CA ALA A 6 -17.74 -16.53 0.56
C ALA A 6 -18.15 -15.25 -0.19
N GLN A 7 -19.03 -14.44 0.39
CA GLN A 7 -19.42 -13.19 -0.23
C GLN A 7 -18.14 -12.37 -0.39
N GLU A 8 -17.69 -12.17 -1.62
CA GLU A 8 -16.61 -11.24 -1.91
C GLU A 8 -17.07 -9.87 -1.43
N LYS A 9 -16.62 -9.50 -0.25
CA LYS A 9 -16.94 -8.21 0.35
C LYS A 9 -16.37 -7.16 -0.59
N ILE A 10 -17.22 -6.30 -1.14
CA ILE A 10 -16.79 -5.19 -1.99
C ILE A 10 -15.86 -4.33 -1.13
N LYS A 11 -14.56 -4.34 -1.46
CA LYS A 11 -13.55 -3.55 -0.75
C LYS A 11 -13.61 -2.10 -1.20
N ASP A 12 -13.51 -1.19 -0.25
CA ASP A 12 -13.32 0.23 -0.57
C ASP A 12 -11.96 0.47 -1.22
N THR A 13 -11.88 1.50 -2.07
CA THR A 13 -10.63 1.87 -2.74
C THR A 13 -9.93 3.01 -2.00
N LEU A 14 -8.70 2.77 -1.56
CA LEU A 14 -7.83 3.76 -0.92
C LEU A 14 -6.81 4.28 -1.93
N PHE A 15 -6.84 5.58 -2.18
CA PHE A 15 -5.89 6.27 -3.07
C PHE A 15 -4.78 6.91 -2.26
N LEU A 16 -3.57 6.36 -2.36
CA LEU A 16 -2.36 6.85 -1.70
C LEU A 16 -1.52 7.64 -2.68
N LYS A 17 -0.96 8.78 -2.25
CA LYS A 17 0.01 9.52 -3.05
C LYS A 17 1.32 8.75 -3.15
N LEU A 18 1.82 8.52 -4.36
CA LEU A 18 3.24 8.18 -4.57
C LEU A 18 4.03 9.49 -4.51
N ASP A 19 4.72 9.74 -3.40
CA ASP A 19 5.40 11.01 -3.13
C ASP A 19 6.92 10.97 -3.37
N GLY A 20 7.48 9.79 -3.62
CA GLY A 20 8.90 9.58 -3.88
C GLY A 20 9.79 9.80 -2.66
N LYS A 21 9.21 10.02 -1.47
CA LYS A 21 9.94 10.22 -0.21
C LYS A 21 9.57 9.14 0.80
N TYR A 22 8.28 9.01 1.09
CA TYR A 22 7.76 8.05 2.05
C TYR A 22 7.39 6.73 1.39
N ILE A 23 6.68 6.79 0.26
CA ILE A 23 6.54 5.65 -0.66
C ILE A 23 7.34 6.02 -1.90
N TYR A 24 8.26 5.14 -2.29
CA TYR A 24 9.13 5.37 -3.43
C TYR A 24 9.29 4.08 -4.24
N GLU A 25 9.47 4.26 -5.54
CA GLU A 25 9.77 3.17 -6.48
C GLU A 25 11.16 2.59 -6.18
N SER A 26 11.30 1.27 -6.26
CA SER A 26 12.57 0.59 -6.09
C SER A 26 13.54 1.00 -7.20
N LYS A 27 14.82 1.10 -6.85
CA LYS A 27 15.88 1.39 -7.83
C LYS A 27 16.18 0.19 -8.74
N TYR A 28 15.73 -1.01 -8.36
CA TYR A 28 16.06 -2.27 -9.04
C TYR A 28 14.89 -2.83 -9.87
N ASP A 29 13.65 -2.50 -9.49
CA ASP A 29 12.44 -2.97 -10.18
C ASP A 29 11.37 -1.88 -10.15
N SER A 30 11.02 -1.35 -11.32
CA SER A 30 10.03 -0.27 -11.45
C SER A 30 8.60 -0.67 -11.06
N LYS A 31 8.35 -1.97 -10.90
CA LYS A 31 7.07 -2.53 -10.43
C LYS A 31 7.06 -2.79 -8.92
N GLN A 32 8.10 -2.39 -8.21
CA GLN A 32 8.19 -2.51 -6.76
C GLN A 32 8.28 -1.14 -6.11
N TYR A 33 7.59 -0.99 -4.98
CA TYR A 33 7.61 0.22 -4.16
C TYR A 33 7.94 -0.13 -2.71
N THR A 34 8.73 0.72 -2.07
CA THR A 34 9.16 0.55 -0.68
C THR A 34 8.63 1.72 0.17
N ILE A 35 8.56 1.49 1.47
CA ILE A 35 8.15 2.48 2.47
C ILE A 35 9.35 2.84 3.35
N GLU A 36 9.52 4.12 3.67
CA GLU A 36 10.59 4.64 4.55
C GLU A 36 10.58 3.97 5.95
N ASP A 37 9.40 3.86 6.58
CA ASP A 37 9.25 3.33 7.95
C ASP A 37 9.10 1.79 7.99
N ASN A 38 9.51 1.09 6.95
CA ASN A 38 9.44 -0.37 6.88
C ASN A 38 10.49 -1.03 7.80
N ASN A 39 10.25 -2.27 8.18
CA ASN A 39 11.26 -3.11 8.82
C ASN A 39 12.31 -3.57 7.80
N ASP A 40 13.46 -4.04 8.30
CA ASP A 40 14.45 -4.73 7.48
C ASP A 40 14.04 -6.19 7.26
N ILE A 41 14.71 -6.86 6.31
CA ILE A 41 14.41 -8.26 5.96
C ILE A 41 14.69 -9.24 7.10
N LYS A 42 15.51 -8.88 8.09
CA LYS A 42 15.77 -9.71 9.27
C LYS A 42 14.60 -9.73 10.24
N ASN A 43 13.86 -8.63 10.30
CA ASN A 43 12.71 -8.47 11.18
C ASN A 43 11.37 -8.58 10.44
N GLY A 44 11.38 -8.93 9.15
CA GLY A 44 10.20 -9.02 8.30
C GLY A 44 9.88 -7.70 7.57
N ALA A 45 10.23 -7.59 6.30
CA ALA A 45 9.99 -6.38 5.52
C ALA A 45 8.76 -6.51 4.62
N ILE A 46 8.02 -5.41 4.41
CA ILE A 46 6.97 -5.32 3.40
C ILE A 46 7.40 -4.41 2.24
N TYR A 47 7.32 -4.91 1.02
CA TYR A 47 7.30 -4.06 -0.17
C TYR A 47 5.96 -4.18 -0.87
N PHE A 48 5.68 -3.25 -1.77
CA PHE A 48 4.47 -3.27 -2.58
C PHE A 48 4.82 -3.65 -4.01
N LYS A 49 4.07 -4.58 -4.58
CA LYS A 49 4.21 -4.96 -5.99
C LYS A 49 3.05 -4.39 -6.80
N GLU A 50 3.37 -3.83 -7.96
CA GLU A 50 2.37 -3.48 -8.96
C GLU A 50 1.58 -4.72 -9.37
N PHE A 51 0.26 -4.59 -9.34
CA PHE A 51 -0.65 -5.58 -9.86
C PHE A 51 -1.16 -5.19 -11.26
N LYS A 52 -1.66 -3.96 -11.40
CA LYS A 52 -2.13 -3.42 -12.69
C LYS A 52 -2.23 -1.90 -12.68
N ILE A 53 -2.13 -1.32 -13.87
CA ILE A 53 -2.48 0.08 -14.13
C ILE A 53 -4.01 0.18 -14.27
N VAL A 54 -4.59 1.20 -13.63
CA VAL A 54 -6.04 1.45 -13.64
C VAL A 54 -6.31 2.75 -14.38
N ASN A 55 -7.15 2.69 -15.41
CA ASN A 55 -7.52 3.84 -16.23
C ASN A 55 -8.90 4.40 -15.87
N ASN A 56 -9.20 5.61 -16.35
CA ASN A 56 -10.52 6.25 -16.26
C ASN A 56 -11.06 6.46 -14.83
N ILE A 57 -10.18 6.60 -13.85
CA ILE A 57 -10.53 6.90 -12.46
C ILE A 57 -10.25 8.36 -12.10
N LYS A 58 -11.17 8.94 -11.31
CA LYS A 58 -11.07 10.29 -10.75
C LYS A 58 -11.28 10.22 -9.24
N PRO A 59 -10.23 10.02 -8.44
CA PRO A 59 -10.38 9.85 -7.00
C PRO A 59 -10.90 11.13 -6.35
N LYS A 60 -11.90 11.00 -5.46
CA LYS A 60 -12.42 12.13 -4.67
C LYS A 60 -11.39 12.65 -3.66
N LYS A 61 -10.55 11.76 -3.14
CA LYS A 61 -9.53 12.07 -2.13
C LYS A 61 -8.29 11.24 -2.39
N ILE A 62 -7.13 11.88 -2.31
CA ILE A 62 -5.81 11.24 -2.35
C ILE A 62 -5.12 11.58 -1.04
N VAL A 63 -4.66 10.57 -0.31
CA VAL A 63 -4.06 10.76 1.03
C VAL A 63 -2.56 10.48 1.02
N CYS A 64 -1.83 11.15 1.91
CA CYS A 64 -0.43 10.84 2.18
C CYS A 64 -0.37 9.62 3.11
N PHE A 65 0.37 8.58 2.71
CA PHE A 65 0.41 7.34 3.48
C PHE A 65 0.97 7.52 4.88
N LYS A 66 2.03 8.32 5.07
CA LYS A 66 2.58 8.63 6.41
C LYS A 66 1.53 9.20 7.36
N LYS A 67 0.76 10.20 6.90
CA LYS A 67 -0.31 10.81 7.69
C LYS A 67 -1.43 9.81 7.98
N PHE A 68 -1.81 9.00 6.99
CA PHE A 68 -2.82 7.95 7.15
C PHE A 68 -2.37 6.88 8.16
N ALA A 69 -1.12 6.44 8.09
CA ALA A 69 -0.55 5.45 9.00
C ALA A 69 -0.53 5.96 10.44
N GLN A 70 -0.17 7.24 10.63
CA GLN A 70 -0.21 7.89 11.94
C GLN A 70 -1.64 7.97 12.49
N SER A 71 -2.59 8.48 11.70
CA SER A 71 -3.99 8.60 12.14
C SER A 71 -4.66 7.26 12.39
N SER A 72 -4.28 6.23 11.63
CA SER A 72 -4.85 4.88 11.72
C SER A 72 -4.08 3.97 12.68
N LYS A 73 -3.14 4.52 13.46
CA LYS A 73 -2.32 3.78 14.44
C LYS A 73 -1.63 2.54 13.85
N MET A 74 -1.10 2.66 12.62
CA MET A 74 -0.48 1.55 11.89
C MET A 74 0.94 1.18 12.37
N TYR A 75 1.53 2.00 13.22
CA TYR A 75 2.86 1.76 13.77
C TYR A 75 2.86 0.68 14.86
N ASN A 76 4.03 0.09 15.11
CA ASN A 76 4.23 -0.85 16.22
C ASN A 76 4.05 -0.14 17.56
N GLU A 77 3.50 -0.86 18.54
CA GLU A 77 3.25 -0.31 19.87
C GLU A 77 4.56 -0.04 20.62
N ASN A 78 5.52 -0.95 20.47
CA ASN A 78 6.84 -0.89 21.09
C ASN A 78 7.85 -0.04 20.29
N ASP A 79 7.62 0.14 18.98
CA ASP A 79 8.43 1.01 18.12
C ASP A 79 7.56 1.85 17.20
N LYS A 80 7.29 3.09 17.62
CA LYS A 80 6.48 4.04 16.87
C LYS A 80 7.16 4.58 15.61
N LYS A 81 8.41 4.22 15.33
CA LYS A 81 9.13 4.57 14.10
C LYS A 81 8.92 3.54 12.99
N LYS A 82 8.46 2.34 13.32
CA LYS A 82 8.28 1.23 12.38
C LYS A 82 6.81 0.88 12.20
N LEU A 83 6.43 0.61 10.95
CA LEU A 83 5.09 0.12 10.66
C LEU A 83 4.93 -1.32 11.18
N SER A 84 3.73 -1.64 11.64
CA SER A 84 3.36 -3.01 11.96
C SER A 84 2.99 -3.74 10.68
N GLU A 85 3.71 -4.80 10.34
CA GLU A 85 3.44 -5.63 9.17
C GLU A 85 2.00 -6.12 9.14
N LEU A 86 1.52 -6.63 10.27
CA LEU A 86 0.15 -7.12 10.42
C LEU A 86 -0.87 -6.03 10.09
N LYS A 87 -0.66 -4.80 10.56
CA LYS A 87 -1.57 -3.67 10.27
C LYS A 87 -1.51 -3.24 8.81
N VAL A 88 -0.34 -3.32 8.18
CA VAL A 88 -0.18 -3.08 6.74
C VAL A 88 -0.90 -4.17 5.95
N MET A 89 -0.69 -5.45 6.24
CA MET A 89 -1.40 -6.56 5.57
C MET A 89 -2.92 -6.43 5.71
N ASN A 90 -3.41 -6.14 6.92
CA ASN A 90 -4.83 -5.91 7.18
C ASN A 90 -5.43 -4.75 6.37
N LEU A 91 -4.63 -3.71 6.04
CA LEU A 91 -5.06 -2.62 5.17
C LEU A 91 -5.41 -3.15 3.77
N PHE A 92 -4.59 -4.03 3.20
CA PHE A 92 -4.82 -4.61 1.87
C PHE A 92 -5.87 -5.73 1.88
N ASP A 93 -6.06 -6.39 3.03
CA ASP A 93 -7.18 -7.32 3.21
C ASP A 93 -8.53 -6.59 3.24
N SER A 94 -8.56 -5.36 3.72
CA SER A 94 -9.79 -4.56 3.82
C SER A 94 -10.02 -3.60 2.63
N HIS A 95 -8.97 -3.19 1.92
CA HIS A 95 -9.05 -2.17 0.86
C HIS A 95 -8.35 -2.59 -0.43
N ILE A 96 -8.84 -2.08 -1.56
CA ILE A 96 -8.05 -1.99 -2.79
C ILE A 96 -7.17 -0.75 -2.66
N VAL A 97 -5.86 -0.93 -2.68
CA VAL A 97 -4.92 0.20 -2.57
C VAL A 97 -4.39 0.59 -3.94
N ILE A 98 -4.53 1.87 -4.27
CA ILE A 98 -4.05 2.46 -5.53
C ILE A 98 -3.04 3.56 -5.21
N LEU A 99 -1.82 3.41 -5.71
CA LEU A 99 -0.84 4.49 -5.74
C LEU A 99 -1.17 5.48 -6.86
N VAL A 100 -1.14 6.76 -6.52
CA VAL A 100 -1.37 7.87 -7.46
C VAL A 100 -0.06 8.56 -7.74
N ASN A 101 0.46 8.33 -8.93
CA ASN A 101 1.70 8.90 -9.45
C ASN A 101 1.38 10.12 -10.31
N LYS A 102 1.52 11.32 -9.76
CA LYS A 102 1.31 12.57 -10.50
C LYS A 102 2.62 13.01 -11.14
N LYS A 103 2.81 12.67 -12.42
CA LYS A 103 3.93 13.16 -13.26
C LYS A 103 3.40 14.25 -14.20
N ASN A 104 3.78 15.50 -13.94
CA ASN A 104 3.35 16.67 -14.71
C ASN A 104 1.81 16.83 -14.77
N LYS A 105 1.24 16.91 -15.99
CA LYS A 105 -0.22 17.08 -16.25
C LYS A 105 -0.99 15.75 -16.31
N LYS A 106 -0.34 14.60 -16.14
CA LYS A 106 -0.98 13.28 -16.19
C LYS A 106 -0.80 12.57 -14.84
N ALA A 107 -1.87 11.93 -14.39
CA ALA A 107 -1.83 11.04 -13.24
C ALA A 107 -1.90 9.60 -13.72
N GLU A 108 -0.97 8.79 -13.25
CA GLU A 108 -1.00 7.34 -13.39
C GLU A 108 -1.50 6.74 -12.08
N TYR A 109 -2.29 5.69 -12.18
CA TYR A 109 -2.91 5.03 -11.05
C TYR A 109 -2.55 3.55 -11.08
N VAL A 110 -1.85 3.11 -10.05
CA VAL A 110 -1.26 1.78 -9.99
C VAL A 110 -1.90 1.04 -8.82
N GLN A 111 -2.67 -0.01 -9.11
CA GLN A 111 -3.11 -0.91 -8.05
C GLN A 111 -1.92 -1.75 -7.59
N ILE A 112 -1.72 -1.80 -6.29
CA ILE A 112 -0.61 -2.51 -5.66
C ILE A 112 -1.10 -3.55 -4.65
N GLY A 113 -0.27 -4.54 -4.37
CA GLY A 113 -0.47 -5.52 -3.30
C GLY A 113 0.77 -5.60 -2.40
N PRO A 114 0.62 -6.01 -1.12
CA PRO A 114 1.75 -6.14 -0.22
C PRO A 114 2.45 -7.48 -0.46
N VAL A 115 3.76 -7.49 -0.27
CA VAL A 115 4.57 -8.70 -0.23
C VAL A 115 5.42 -8.64 1.03
N TYR A 116 5.27 -9.66 1.86
CA TYR A 116 6.08 -9.87 3.06
C TYR A 116 7.31 -10.73 2.70
N ILE A 117 8.48 -10.31 3.18
CA ILE A 117 9.73 -11.05 3.02
C ILE A 117 10.49 -11.10 4.35
N THR A 118 11.12 -12.25 4.60
CA THR A 118 12.05 -12.46 5.71
C THR A 118 13.25 -13.24 5.20
N GLU A 119 14.42 -13.02 5.81
CA GLU A 119 15.59 -13.92 5.67
C GLU A 119 15.34 -15.30 6.29
#